data_AF-A0A2K3N8N5-F1
#
_entry.id   AF-A0A2K3N8N5-F1
#
_cell.length_a   1.000
_cell.length_b   1.000
_cell.length_c   1.000
_cell.angle_alpha   90.00
_cell.angle_beta   90.00
_cell.angle_gamma   90.00
#
_symmetry.space_group_name_H-M   'P 1'
#
loop_
_entity.id
_entity.type
_entity.pdbx_description
1 polymer ?
#
loop_
_entity_poly.entity_id
_entity_poly.type
_entity_poly.pdbx_seq_one_letter_code
_entity_poly.pdbx_strand_id
1 'polypeptide(L)'
;MDGDHFVFPGGGTSFPDGVKGYVDDLKNLLPVNLESGSIRTVLDVGCGVASFGASLMDYDILTMSIAPSDEHEAQVLFALERGLPAMLGVFSTHRLTFPSKSFDMAHCSRCLVPWTANDGLYLREIDRMLRPGGFWVLSGPPINWRVNYKAWETEATVLEKEQNSLEELAMQMCWEKVAEGGQIAIWQKPINHIKCMQKLNTLSSPKFCSSSDPDAGWYTKMTACIFPLPEVKDIDEISGGILKRWPMRLNASPPRLRNENDISSYNEDSRTWKMRVSYYEVMLKSFSSGRYRNVMDMNAGFGGFAAAMVKYTVWVMNVVPFDAKSNNLGVIYERGLIGTYMDWLFP
;
A
#
# COMPACT_ATOMS: atom_id res chain seq x y z
N MET A 1 -8.50 -28.35 -7.96
CA MET A 1 -7.64 -28.47 -9.15
C MET A 1 -8.55 -28.59 -10.36
N ASP A 2 -8.16 -27.99 -11.48
CA ASP A 2 -8.79 -28.18 -12.77
C ASP A 2 -7.72 -28.66 -13.75
N GLY A 3 -7.69 -29.98 -13.99
CA GLY A 3 -6.56 -30.65 -14.64
C GLY A 3 -5.25 -30.40 -13.90
N ASP A 4 -4.25 -29.90 -14.63
CA ASP A 4 -2.90 -29.59 -14.12
C ASP A 4 -2.81 -28.24 -13.38
N HIS A 5 -3.93 -27.54 -13.19
CA HIS A 5 -3.94 -26.21 -12.57
C HIS A 5 -4.55 -26.21 -11.17
N PHE A 6 -3.91 -25.46 -10.26
CA PHE A 6 -4.53 -25.09 -9.00
C PHE A 6 -5.54 -23.97 -9.22
N VAL A 7 -6.80 -24.25 -8.87
CA VAL A 7 -7.85 -23.24 -8.82
C VAL A 7 -7.88 -22.68 -7.41
N PHE A 8 -7.58 -21.40 -7.27
CA PHE A 8 -7.76 -20.68 -6.02
C PHE A 8 -9.18 -20.11 -6.04
N PRO A 9 -10.11 -20.64 -5.23
CA PRO A 9 -11.50 -20.21 -5.27
C PRO A 9 -11.69 -18.75 -4.86
N GLY A 10 -10.63 -18.07 -4.40
CA GLY A 10 -10.67 -16.71 -3.88
C GLY A 10 -11.46 -16.59 -2.58
N GLY A 11 -12.03 -17.70 -2.09
CA GLY A 11 -12.82 -17.78 -0.88
C GLY A 11 -12.04 -18.29 0.32
N GLY A 12 -12.58 -18.00 1.50
CA GLY A 12 -12.01 -18.38 2.80
C GLY A 12 -12.75 -17.67 3.93
N THR A 13 -12.23 -17.74 5.15
CA THR A 13 -12.80 -17.02 6.30
C THR A 13 -12.82 -15.50 6.10
N SER A 14 -11.93 -14.97 5.26
CA SER A 14 -11.87 -13.55 4.87
C SER A 14 -12.85 -13.18 3.75
N PHE A 15 -13.20 -14.13 2.87
CA PHE A 15 -14.08 -13.89 1.71
C PHE A 15 -15.07 -15.06 1.55
N PRO A 16 -16.14 -15.13 2.35
CA PRO A 16 -17.07 -16.27 2.32
C PRO A 16 -17.72 -16.49 0.95
N ASP A 17 -18.10 -15.41 0.28
CA ASP A 17 -18.73 -15.42 -1.06
C ASP A 17 -17.70 -15.29 -2.21
N GLY A 18 -16.41 -15.43 -1.88
CA GLY A 18 -15.30 -15.26 -2.81
C GLY A 18 -14.82 -13.81 -2.96
N VAL A 19 -13.55 -13.65 -3.34
CA VAL A 19 -12.90 -12.33 -3.42
C VAL A 19 -13.56 -11.36 -4.41
N LYS A 20 -14.21 -11.87 -5.47
CA LYS A 20 -14.87 -11.03 -6.45
C LYS A 20 -16.06 -10.28 -5.85
N GLY A 21 -16.93 -10.98 -5.11
CA GLY A 21 -18.05 -10.34 -4.41
C GLY A 21 -17.57 -9.31 -3.38
N TYR A 22 -16.50 -9.62 -2.67
CA TYR A 22 -15.86 -8.68 -1.75
C TYR A 22 -15.36 -7.40 -2.46
N VAL A 23 -14.71 -7.53 -3.62
CA VAL A 23 -14.23 -6.38 -4.40
C VAL A 23 -15.38 -5.58 -4.99
N ASP A 24 -16.48 -6.22 -5.39
CA ASP A 24 -17.70 -5.56 -5.84
C ASP A 24 -18.34 -4.73 -4.70
N ASP A 25 -18.42 -5.27 -3.49
CA ASP A 25 -18.89 -4.55 -2.29
C ASP A 25 -17.97 -3.37 -1.96
N LEU A 26 -16.65 -3.58 -1.98
CA LEU A 26 -15.65 -2.53 -1.75
C LEU A 26 -15.80 -1.40 -2.78
N LYS A 27 -15.99 -1.74 -4.06
CA LYS A 27 -16.19 -0.79 -5.15
C LYS A 27 -17.44 0.07 -4.93
N ASN A 28 -18.51 -0.50 -4.37
CA ASN A 28 -19.74 0.24 -4.07
C ASN A 28 -19.59 1.18 -2.86
N LEU A 29 -18.71 0.85 -1.92
CA LEU A 29 -18.47 1.64 -0.70
C LEU A 29 -17.42 2.74 -0.88
N LEU A 30 -16.43 2.54 -1.76
CA LEU A 30 -15.39 3.52 -1.99
C LEU A 30 -15.96 4.83 -2.57
N PRO A 31 -15.51 6.01 -2.10
CA PRO A 31 -15.94 7.30 -2.65
C PRO A 31 -15.29 7.59 -4.02
N VAL A 32 -14.47 6.68 -4.53
CA VAL A 32 -13.80 6.78 -5.84
C VAL A 32 -14.01 5.48 -6.61
N ASN A 33 -14.18 5.60 -7.92
CA ASN A 33 -14.26 4.43 -8.79
C ASN A 33 -12.86 3.79 -8.95
N LEU A 34 -12.75 2.47 -8.78
CA LEU A 34 -11.53 1.69 -9.03
C LEU A 34 -11.00 1.87 -10.47
N GLU A 35 -11.87 2.03 -11.47
CA GLU A 35 -11.47 2.29 -12.87
C GLU A 35 -10.90 3.71 -13.09
N SER A 36 -11.03 4.62 -12.12
CA SER A 36 -10.64 6.02 -12.31
C SER A 36 -9.12 6.24 -12.40
N GLY A 37 -8.32 5.25 -12.00
CA GLY A 37 -6.87 5.37 -11.86
C GLY A 37 -6.42 6.27 -10.70
N SER A 38 -7.34 6.63 -9.79
CA SER A 38 -7.03 7.41 -8.58
C SER A 38 -6.35 6.56 -7.52
N ILE A 39 -6.73 5.28 -7.41
CA ILE A 39 -6.02 4.27 -6.64
C ILE A 39 -5.14 3.51 -7.62
N ARG A 40 -3.84 3.43 -7.37
CA ARG A 40 -2.88 2.68 -8.20
C ARG A 40 -2.04 1.73 -7.37
N THR A 41 -1.55 2.15 -6.20
CA THR A 41 -0.76 1.28 -5.32
C THR A 41 -1.51 0.95 -4.04
N VAL A 42 -1.56 -0.34 -3.72
CA VAL A 42 -2.24 -0.87 -2.52
C VAL A 42 -1.27 -1.65 -1.66
N LEU A 43 -1.33 -1.46 -0.35
CA LEU A 43 -0.70 -2.35 0.62
C LEU A 43 -1.76 -3.32 1.15
N ASP A 44 -1.56 -4.62 0.98
CA ASP A 44 -2.45 -5.65 1.52
C ASP A 44 -1.76 -6.38 2.68
N VAL A 45 -2.31 -6.24 3.88
CA VAL A 45 -1.77 -6.81 5.12
C VAL A 45 -2.52 -8.10 5.44
N GLY A 46 -1.79 -9.22 5.49
CA GLY A 46 -2.37 -10.55 5.68
C GLY A 46 -2.78 -11.17 4.34
N CYS A 47 -1.82 -11.29 3.43
CA CYS A 47 -2.08 -11.57 2.02
C CYS A 47 -2.76 -12.91 1.72
N GLY A 48 -2.61 -13.93 2.59
CA GLY A 48 -3.01 -15.30 2.26
C GLY A 48 -2.32 -15.74 0.97
N VAL A 49 -3.10 -16.08 -0.06
CA VAL A 49 -2.57 -16.39 -1.41
C VAL A 49 -2.64 -15.20 -2.37
N ALA A 50 -2.78 -13.98 -1.87
CA ALA A 50 -2.91 -12.72 -2.61
C ALA A 50 -4.13 -12.61 -3.54
N SER A 51 -5.24 -13.28 -3.20
CA SER A 51 -6.47 -13.24 -4.01
C SER A 51 -7.06 -11.85 -4.16
N PHE A 52 -6.96 -11.00 -3.12
CA PHE A 52 -7.41 -9.61 -3.18
C PHE A 52 -6.59 -8.82 -4.21
N GLY A 53 -5.26 -8.87 -4.10
CA GLY A 53 -4.35 -8.25 -5.07
C GLY A 53 -4.56 -8.75 -6.50
N ALA A 54 -4.84 -10.05 -6.68
CA ALA A 54 -5.17 -10.62 -8.00
C ALA A 54 -6.44 -10.00 -8.60
N SER A 55 -7.51 -9.87 -7.82
CA SER A 55 -8.77 -9.28 -8.29
C SER A 55 -8.65 -7.79 -8.60
N LEU A 56 -7.72 -7.09 -7.96
CA LEU A 56 -7.44 -5.68 -8.23
C LEU A 56 -6.65 -5.44 -9.52
N MET A 57 -6.01 -6.47 -10.09
CA MET A 57 -5.29 -6.35 -11.36
C MET A 57 -6.22 -6.00 -12.53
N ASP A 58 -7.49 -6.43 -12.49
CA ASP A 58 -8.51 -6.09 -13.50
C ASP A 58 -8.77 -4.58 -13.61
N TYR A 59 -8.37 -3.81 -12.59
CA TYR A 59 -8.53 -2.36 -12.49
C TYR A 59 -7.22 -1.59 -12.67
N ASP A 60 -6.15 -2.25 -13.12
CA ASP A 60 -4.80 -1.69 -13.15
C ASP A 60 -4.34 -1.18 -11.76
N ILE A 61 -4.66 -1.93 -10.70
CA ILE A 61 -4.23 -1.61 -9.34
C ILE A 61 -3.15 -2.61 -8.90
N LEU A 62 -1.98 -2.07 -8.58
CA LEU A 62 -0.82 -2.85 -8.19
C LEU A 62 -0.77 -3.00 -6.67
N THR A 63 -0.96 -4.23 -6.20
CA THR A 63 -1.04 -4.54 -4.77
C THR A 63 0.26 -5.19 -4.30
N MET A 64 0.93 -4.56 -3.34
CA MET A 64 2.01 -5.17 -2.57
C MET A 64 1.41 -5.90 -1.38
N SER A 65 1.51 -7.23 -1.37
CA SER A 65 0.91 -8.04 -0.32
C SER A 65 1.97 -8.49 0.68
N ILE A 66 1.70 -8.33 1.98
CA ILE A 66 2.62 -8.74 3.04
C ILE A 66 1.99 -9.80 3.94
N ALA A 67 2.82 -10.77 4.35
CA ALA A 67 2.48 -11.76 5.35
C ALA A 67 3.68 -12.03 6.26
N PRO A 68 3.45 -12.40 7.54
CA PRO A 68 4.52 -12.85 8.41
C PRO A 68 5.12 -14.17 7.89
N SER A 69 6.32 -14.48 8.35
CA SER A 69 6.82 -15.86 8.33
C SER A 69 6.14 -16.60 9.48
N ASP A 70 5.01 -17.23 9.21
CA ASP A 70 4.25 -18.02 10.19
C ASP A 70 4.17 -19.49 9.75
N GLU A 71 3.39 -20.32 10.44
CA GLU A 71 3.20 -21.75 10.11
C GLU A 71 2.63 -21.97 8.69
N HIS A 72 2.16 -20.92 8.02
CA HIS A 72 1.65 -20.94 6.65
C HIS A 72 2.71 -20.49 5.62
N GLU A 73 4.00 -20.75 5.89
CA GLU A 73 5.22 -20.28 5.18
C GLU A 73 5.13 -20.16 3.64
N ALA A 74 4.25 -20.92 2.99
CA ALA A 74 4.04 -20.89 1.54
C ALA A 74 3.16 -19.74 1.01
N GLN A 75 2.54 -18.89 1.85
CA GLN A 75 1.64 -17.82 1.40
C GLN A 75 2.27 -16.85 0.38
N VAL A 76 3.41 -16.26 0.73
CA VAL A 76 4.17 -15.37 -0.14
C VAL A 76 4.66 -16.12 -1.39
N LEU A 77 5.12 -17.37 -1.22
CA LEU A 77 5.56 -18.21 -2.34
C LEU A 77 4.42 -18.45 -3.34
N PHE A 78 3.23 -18.83 -2.88
CA PHE A 78 2.07 -19.02 -3.75
C PHE A 78 1.65 -17.73 -4.46
N ALA A 79 1.69 -16.59 -3.78
CA ALA A 79 1.42 -15.30 -4.43
C ALA A 79 2.43 -15.03 -5.55
N LEU A 80 3.72 -15.27 -5.31
CA LEU A 80 4.77 -15.10 -6.32
C LEU A 80 4.62 -16.09 -7.49
N GLU A 81 4.34 -17.37 -7.24
CA GLU A 81 4.07 -18.37 -8.29
C GLU A 81 2.87 -17.99 -9.17
N ARG A 82 1.88 -17.29 -8.60
CA ARG A 82 0.74 -16.72 -9.32
C ARG A 82 1.08 -15.44 -10.10
N GLY A 83 2.29 -14.90 -9.97
CA GLY A 83 2.69 -13.65 -10.61
C GLY A 83 2.24 -12.39 -9.89
N LEU A 84 1.96 -12.48 -8.59
CA LEU A 84 1.41 -11.39 -7.79
C LEU A 84 2.51 -10.81 -6.87
N PRO A 85 2.58 -9.47 -6.69
CA PRO A 85 3.56 -8.89 -5.79
C PRO A 85 3.28 -9.26 -4.33
N ALA A 86 4.25 -9.93 -3.73
CA ALA A 86 4.22 -10.28 -2.32
C ALA A 86 5.62 -10.26 -1.70
N MET A 87 5.68 -9.99 -0.40
CA MET A 87 6.91 -10.05 0.39
C MET A 87 6.62 -10.46 1.82
N LEU A 88 7.64 -10.97 2.51
CA LEU A 88 7.55 -11.16 3.96
C LEU A 88 7.56 -9.80 4.64
N GLY A 89 6.65 -9.62 5.61
CA GLY A 89 6.52 -8.38 6.35
C GLY A 89 5.61 -8.56 7.56
N VAL A 90 6.01 -8.00 8.70
CA VAL A 90 5.24 -8.06 9.95
C VAL A 90 5.25 -6.71 10.64
N PHE A 91 4.11 -6.34 11.21
CA PHE A 91 4.00 -5.21 12.12
C PHE A 91 4.61 -5.59 13.47
N SER A 92 5.82 -5.11 13.75
CA SER A 92 6.55 -5.39 14.99
C SER A 92 7.16 -4.09 15.55
N THR A 93 8.45 -4.09 15.87
CA THR A 93 9.15 -2.95 16.48
C THR A 93 9.76 -1.99 15.46
N HIS A 94 9.99 -2.43 14.23
CA HIS A 94 10.61 -1.65 13.16
C HIS A 94 9.59 -1.33 12.06
N ARG A 95 9.75 -0.17 11.43
CA ARG A 95 8.91 0.29 10.31
C ARG A 95 8.96 -0.72 9.17
N LEU A 96 7.89 -0.76 8.40
CA LEU A 96 7.91 -1.45 7.11
C LEU A 96 8.86 -0.72 6.15
N THR A 97 9.38 -1.46 5.18
CA THR A 97 10.46 -1.03 4.28
C THR A 97 10.01 -0.05 3.21
N PHE A 98 8.79 0.48 3.36
CA PHE A 98 8.18 1.43 2.44
C PHE A 98 8.39 2.87 2.93
N PRO A 99 8.70 3.82 2.03
CA PRO A 99 8.79 5.23 2.38
C PRO A 99 7.41 5.80 2.72
N SER A 100 7.37 7.04 3.23
CA SER A 100 6.08 7.68 3.48
C SER A 100 5.32 7.94 2.19
N LYS A 101 3.98 8.03 2.26
CA LYS A 101 3.13 8.35 1.09
C LYS A 101 3.35 7.39 -0.10
N SER A 102 3.50 6.10 0.18
CA SER A 102 3.74 5.02 -0.78
C SER A 102 2.47 4.39 -1.36
N PHE A 103 1.36 4.39 -0.61
CA PHE A 103 0.14 3.70 -1.00
C PHE A 103 -1.06 4.63 -1.09
N ASP A 104 -1.89 4.43 -2.12
CA ASP A 104 -3.16 5.13 -2.28
C ASP A 104 -4.25 4.49 -1.39
N MET A 105 -4.11 3.19 -1.12
CA MET A 105 -4.97 2.45 -0.21
C MET A 105 -4.19 1.40 0.58
N ALA A 106 -4.57 1.16 1.83
CA ALA A 106 -4.08 0.07 2.66
C ALA A 106 -5.27 -0.80 3.06
N HIS A 107 -5.10 -2.11 2.99
CA HIS A 107 -6.17 -3.08 3.17
C HIS A 107 -5.75 -4.12 4.21
N CYS A 108 -6.70 -4.52 5.05
CA CYS A 108 -6.58 -5.68 5.93
C CYS A 108 -7.94 -6.35 6.01
N SER A 109 -7.99 -7.66 5.74
CA SER A 109 -9.18 -8.48 5.97
C SER A 109 -8.84 -9.60 6.94
N ARG A 110 -9.34 -9.50 8.17
CA ARG A 110 -9.08 -10.46 9.27
C ARG A 110 -7.58 -10.74 9.47
N CYS A 111 -6.73 -9.72 9.30
CA CYS A 111 -5.27 -9.88 9.34
C CYS A 111 -4.66 -10.05 10.74
N LEU A 112 -5.49 -10.07 11.80
CA LEU A 112 -5.09 -10.27 13.20
C LEU A 112 -4.09 -9.24 13.75
N VAL A 113 -3.91 -8.10 13.05
CA VAL A 113 -3.08 -7.00 13.55
C VAL A 113 -3.86 -6.25 14.62
N PRO A 114 -3.33 -6.10 15.86
CA PRO A 114 -4.01 -5.37 16.91
C PRO A 114 -3.79 -3.87 16.71
N TRP A 115 -4.56 -3.26 15.79
CA TRP A 115 -4.38 -1.89 15.29
C TRP A 115 -4.33 -0.80 16.37
N THR A 116 -5.05 -1.01 17.49
CA THR A 116 -5.15 -0.08 18.61
C THR A 116 -4.10 -0.32 19.71
N ALA A 117 -3.35 -1.43 19.65
CA ALA A 117 -2.33 -1.74 20.65
C ALA A 117 -1.16 -0.75 20.62
N ASN A 118 -0.43 -0.66 21.74
CA ASN A 118 0.80 0.13 21.87
C ASN A 118 0.61 1.62 21.45
N ASP A 119 -0.46 2.27 21.92
CA ASP A 119 -0.81 3.67 21.55
C ASP A 119 -1.06 3.85 20.03
N GLY A 120 -1.63 2.81 19.40
CA GLY A 120 -1.96 2.81 17.97
C GLY A 120 -0.75 2.65 17.05
N LEU A 121 0.35 2.05 17.53
CA LEU A 121 1.63 1.98 16.83
C LEU A 121 1.50 1.53 15.36
N TYR A 122 0.73 0.48 15.11
CA TYR A 122 0.60 -0.12 13.78
C TYR A 122 -0.28 0.70 12.84
N LEU A 123 -1.38 1.28 13.35
CA LEU A 123 -2.22 2.16 12.53
C LEU A 123 -1.49 3.45 12.17
N ARG A 124 -0.66 3.98 13.07
CA ARG A 124 0.21 5.14 12.80
C ARG A 124 1.31 4.83 11.77
N GLU A 125 1.78 3.59 11.71
CA GLU A 125 2.67 3.15 10.63
C GLU A 125 1.94 3.08 9.28
N ILE A 126 0.68 2.62 9.24
CA ILE A 126 -0.17 2.74 8.05
C ILE A 126 -0.32 4.20 7.65
N ASP A 127 -0.55 5.12 8.60
CA ASP A 127 -0.66 6.55 8.31
C ASP A 127 0.60 7.09 7.63
N ARG A 128 1.79 6.77 8.13
CA ARG A 128 3.05 7.19 7.49
C ARG A 128 3.09 6.80 6.01
N MET A 129 2.70 5.56 5.69
CA MET A 129 2.78 5.02 4.34
C MET A 129 1.61 5.43 3.44
N LEU A 130 0.45 5.76 3.99
CA LEU A 130 -0.69 6.23 3.21
C LEU A 130 -0.44 7.65 2.67
N ARG A 131 -0.85 7.86 1.42
CA ARG A 131 -0.87 9.20 0.83
C ARG A 131 -1.93 10.08 1.48
N PRO A 132 -1.74 11.41 1.47
CA PRO A 132 -2.82 12.32 1.85
C PRO A 132 -4.05 12.09 0.96
N GLY A 133 -5.22 11.94 1.58
CA GLY A 133 -6.46 11.54 0.89
C GLY A 133 -6.58 10.04 0.61
N GLY A 134 -5.59 9.23 0.95
CA GLY A 134 -5.61 7.78 0.77
C GLY A 134 -6.57 7.07 1.73
N PHE A 135 -6.88 5.82 1.42
CA PHE A 135 -7.90 5.03 2.11
C PHE A 135 -7.30 3.91 2.96
N TRP A 136 -7.86 3.69 4.14
CA TRP A 136 -7.64 2.47 4.89
C TRP A 136 -8.93 1.66 4.93
N VAL A 137 -8.83 0.40 4.51
CA VAL A 137 -9.95 -0.54 4.43
C VAL A 137 -9.70 -1.66 5.43
N LEU A 138 -10.62 -1.80 6.39
CA LEU A 138 -10.62 -2.90 7.35
C LEU A 138 -11.85 -3.77 7.12
N SER A 139 -11.63 -5.08 7.05
CA SER A 139 -12.67 -6.09 6.95
C SER A 139 -12.58 -7.15 8.03
N GLY A 140 -13.73 -7.54 8.59
CA GLY A 140 -13.83 -8.48 9.70
C GLY A 140 -13.71 -7.83 11.08
N PRO A 141 -13.43 -8.59 12.15
CA PRO A 141 -13.50 -8.08 13.51
C PRO A 141 -12.65 -6.80 13.70
N PRO A 142 -13.17 -5.76 14.38
CA PRO A 142 -14.49 -5.73 15.01
C PRO A 142 -15.63 -5.26 14.08
N ILE A 143 -15.38 -4.91 12.83
CA ILE A 143 -16.40 -4.39 11.90
C ILE A 143 -17.50 -5.42 11.66
N ASN A 144 -18.76 -4.99 11.73
CA ASN A 144 -19.94 -5.88 11.62
C ASN A 144 -20.08 -6.90 12.76
N TRP A 145 -19.55 -6.59 13.95
CA TRP A 145 -19.68 -7.46 15.12
C TRP A 145 -21.12 -7.73 15.53
N ARG A 146 -22.05 -6.77 15.33
CA ARG A 146 -23.46 -6.91 15.71
C ARG A 146 -24.13 -8.13 15.09
N VAL A 147 -23.67 -8.53 13.90
CA VAL A 147 -24.18 -9.70 13.18
C VAL A 147 -23.34 -10.96 13.47
N ASN A 148 -22.02 -10.80 13.59
CA ASN A 148 -21.09 -11.94 13.56
C ASN A 148 -20.49 -12.37 14.91
N TYR A 149 -20.73 -11.64 16.01
CA TYR A 149 -20.09 -11.91 17.30
C TYR A 149 -20.22 -13.38 17.76
N LYS A 150 -21.39 -14.00 17.53
CA LYS A 150 -21.63 -15.42 17.85
C LYS A 150 -20.75 -16.36 17.02
N ALA A 151 -20.58 -16.07 15.73
CA ALA A 151 -19.77 -16.89 14.83
C ALA A 151 -18.26 -16.73 15.09
N TRP A 152 -17.86 -15.64 15.73
CA TRP A 152 -16.47 -15.40 16.14
C TRP A 152 -16.20 -15.83 17.58
N GLU A 153 -17.18 -16.43 18.26
CA GLU A 153 -17.05 -16.91 19.64
C GLU A 153 -16.49 -15.83 20.59
N THR A 154 -16.86 -14.57 20.34
CA THR A 154 -16.36 -13.41 21.10
C THR A 154 -17.54 -12.61 21.64
N GLU A 155 -17.41 -12.12 22.87
CA GLU A 155 -18.45 -11.31 23.51
C GLU A 155 -18.71 -10.01 22.76
N ALA A 156 -19.98 -9.67 22.58
CA ALA A 156 -20.42 -8.46 21.87
C ALA A 156 -19.79 -7.17 22.46
N THR A 157 -19.68 -7.10 23.79
CA THR A 157 -19.11 -5.95 24.50
C THR A 157 -17.61 -5.78 24.25
N VAL A 158 -16.89 -6.86 23.99
CA VAL A 158 -15.45 -6.82 23.65
C VAL A 158 -15.29 -6.23 22.26
N LEU A 159 -16.03 -6.74 21.27
CA LEU A 159 -15.96 -6.25 19.89
C LEU A 159 -16.44 -4.80 19.76
N GLU A 160 -17.49 -4.42 20.50
CA GLU A 160 -17.95 -3.04 20.55
C GLU A 160 -16.86 -2.10 21.10
N LYS A 161 -16.18 -2.51 22.17
CA LYS A 161 -15.06 -1.75 22.74
C LYS A 161 -13.88 -1.65 21.78
N GLU A 162 -13.57 -2.73 21.07
CA GLU A 162 -12.51 -2.73 20.04
C GLU A 162 -12.82 -1.78 18.89
N GLN A 163 -14.06 -1.81 18.37
CA GLN A 163 -14.48 -0.87 17.32
C GLN A 163 -14.44 0.58 17.82
N ASN A 164 -14.97 0.86 19.02
CA ASN A 164 -14.94 2.20 19.59
C ASN A 164 -13.51 2.73 19.77
N SER A 165 -12.59 1.89 20.26
CA SER A 165 -11.18 2.25 20.42
C SER A 165 -10.51 2.53 19.08
N LEU A 166 -10.87 1.77 18.04
CA LEU A 166 -10.35 1.98 16.69
C LEU A 166 -10.86 3.30 16.09
N GLU A 167 -12.15 3.58 16.23
CA GLU A 167 -12.75 4.82 15.75
C GLU A 167 -12.21 6.05 16.49
N GLU A 168 -11.98 5.94 17.80
CA GLU A 168 -11.34 6.99 18.60
C GLU A 168 -9.91 7.25 18.12
N LEU A 169 -9.11 6.20 17.90
CA LEU A 169 -7.74 6.34 17.39
C LEU A 169 -7.71 6.97 16.00
N ALA A 170 -8.59 6.53 15.09
CA ALA A 170 -8.71 7.11 13.75
C ALA A 170 -9.07 8.60 13.83
N MET A 171 -10.02 8.96 14.71
CA MET A 171 -10.40 10.35 14.95
C MET A 171 -9.23 11.19 15.51
N GLN A 172 -8.45 10.65 16.45
CA GLN A 172 -7.24 11.30 16.97
C GLN A 172 -6.19 11.51 15.87
N MET A 173 -6.13 10.62 14.88
CA MET A 173 -5.28 10.74 13.69
C MET A 173 -5.89 11.65 12.61
N CYS A 174 -7.04 12.28 12.90
CA CYS A 174 -7.80 13.12 11.98
C CYS A 174 -8.29 12.41 10.72
N TRP A 175 -8.43 11.09 10.79
CA TRP A 175 -9.06 10.30 9.74
C TRP A 175 -10.58 10.38 9.88
N GLU A 176 -11.27 10.28 8.74
CA GLU A 176 -12.72 10.27 8.66
C GLU A 176 -13.21 8.90 8.20
N LYS A 177 -14.22 8.34 8.88
CA LYS A 177 -14.88 7.12 8.41
C LYS A 177 -15.85 7.50 7.27
N VAL A 178 -15.50 7.16 6.04
CA VAL A 178 -16.23 7.58 4.84
C VAL A 178 -17.31 6.59 4.43
N ALA A 179 -17.16 5.31 4.79
CA ALA A 179 -18.15 4.28 4.51
C ALA A 179 -18.02 3.11 5.50
N GLU A 180 -19.15 2.47 5.79
CA GLU A 180 -19.21 1.17 6.48
C GLU A 180 -20.40 0.41 5.92
N GLY A 181 -20.19 -0.84 5.51
CA GLY A 181 -21.23 -1.67 4.92
C GLY A 181 -20.82 -3.13 4.88
N GLY A 182 -21.76 -4.01 5.25
CA GLY A 182 -21.45 -5.42 5.42
C GLY A 182 -20.29 -5.58 6.41
N GLN A 183 -19.26 -6.32 6.02
CA GLN A 183 -18.05 -6.55 6.82
C GLN A 183 -16.93 -5.51 6.60
N ILE A 184 -17.15 -4.47 5.78
CA ILE A 184 -16.12 -3.52 5.35
C ILE A 184 -16.35 -2.16 6.02
N ALA A 185 -15.28 -1.57 6.53
CA ALA A 185 -15.26 -0.16 6.91
C ALA A 185 -14.06 0.55 6.25
N ILE A 186 -14.28 1.80 5.85
CA ILE A 186 -13.33 2.61 5.09
C ILE A 186 -13.10 3.92 5.81
N TRP A 187 -11.83 4.22 6.08
CA TRP A 187 -11.38 5.52 6.58
C TRP A 187 -10.56 6.23 5.52
N GLN A 188 -10.62 7.56 5.52
CA GLN A 188 -9.81 8.40 4.66
C GLN A 188 -8.84 9.24 5.50
N LYS A 189 -7.56 9.16 5.14
CA LYS A 189 -6.50 10.02 5.67
C LYS A 189 -6.71 11.46 5.15
N PRO A 190 -6.54 12.50 5.97
CA PRO A 190 -6.75 13.87 5.50
C PRO A 190 -5.75 14.25 4.40
N ILE A 191 -6.18 15.13 3.49
CA ILE A 191 -5.34 15.63 2.37
C ILE A 191 -4.23 16.60 2.85
N ASN A 192 -4.40 17.20 4.03
CA ASN A 192 -3.43 18.05 4.72
C ASN A 192 -3.81 18.15 6.20
N HIS A 193 -2.96 18.78 7.03
CA HIS A 193 -3.23 18.92 8.46
C HIS A 193 -3.97 20.20 8.87
N ILE A 194 -4.40 21.08 7.95
CA ILE A 194 -5.00 22.38 8.32
C ILE A 194 -6.28 22.18 9.16
N LYS A 195 -7.24 21.39 8.66
CA LYS A 195 -8.49 21.07 9.38
C LYS A 195 -8.23 20.33 10.68
N CYS A 196 -7.26 19.42 10.67
CA CYS A 196 -6.85 18.64 11.82
C CYS A 196 -6.33 19.57 12.93
N MET A 197 -5.38 20.47 12.59
CA MET A 197 -4.78 21.44 13.49
C MET A 197 -5.80 22.39 14.13
N GLN A 198 -6.83 22.81 13.38
CA GLN A 198 -7.91 23.63 13.93
C GLN A 198 -8.73 22.90 15.00
N LYS A 199 -8.97 21.59 14.84
CA LYS A 199 -9.68 20.76 15.82
C LYS A 199 -8.87 20.50 17.10
N LEU A 200 -7.54 20.67 17.06
CA LEU A 200 -6.63 20.43 18.19
C LEU A 200 -6.83 21.38 19.36
N ASN A 201 -7.49 22.52 19.12
CA ASN A 201 -7.86 23.43 20.21
C ASN A 201 -8.99 22.87 21.09
N THR A 202 -9.61 21.74 20.72
CA THR A 202 -10.81 21.19 21.39
C THR A 202 -10.69 19.71 21.84
N LEU A 203 -9.67 18.98 21.37
CA LEU A 203 -9.47 17.55 21.61
C LEU A 203 -8.07 17.28 22.20
N SER A 204 -7.86 16.12 22.80
CA SER A 204 -6.51 15.62 23.13
C SER A 204 -5.68 15.55 21.83
N SER A 205 -4.74 16.47 21.68
CA SER A 205 -4.00 16.66 20.44
C SER A 205 -3.27 15.38 19.96
N PRO A 206 -3.26 15.08 18.64
CA PRO A 206 -2.39 14.08 18.08
C PRO A 206 -0.95 14.42 18.37
N LYS A 207 -0.21 13.43 18.86
CA LYS A 207 1.23 13.53 19.04
C LYS A 207 1.89 13.51 17.66
N PHE A 208 2.40 14.65 17.20
CA PHE A 208 3.23 14.71 15.99
C PHE A 208 4.68 14.32 16.30
N CYS A 209 5.33 13.65 15.35
CA CYS A 209 6.74 13.29 15.47
C CYS A 209 7.65 14.53 15.32
N SER A 210 8.70 14.64 16.12
CA SER A 210 9.52 15.86 16.21
C SER A 210 10.62 16.01 15.16
N SER A 211 11.26 14.93 14.66
CA SER A 211 12.36 15.11 13.69
C SER A 211 12.90 13.87 12.96
N SER A 212 12.22 12.71 12.94
CA SER A 212 12.72 11.57 12.14
C SER A 212 12.28 11.66 10.68
N ASP A 213 13.18 11.33 9.75
CA ASP A 213 12.86 11.19 8.32
C ASP A 213 11.66 10.23 8.15
N PRO A 214 10.53 10.69 7.56
CA PRO A 214 9.36 9.86 7.33
C PRO A 214 9.57 8.81 6.23
N ASP A 215 10.56 8.99 5.35
CA ASP A 215 10.86 8.05 4.27
C ASP A 215 11.83 6.94 4.69
N ALA A 216 12.53 7.10 5.82
CA ALA A 216 13.34 6.06 6.41
C ALA A 216 12.45 4.91 6.92
N GLY A 217 12.63 3.72 6.33
CA GLY A 217 11.96 2.48 6.75
C GLY A 217 12.94 1.48 7.38
N TRP A 218 14.00 1.13 6.66
CA TRP A 218 14.94 0.07 7.04
C TRP A 218 15.66 0.38 8.37
N TYR A 219 15.76 -0.62 9.25
CA TYR A 219 16.30 -0.53 10.64
C TYR A 219 15.78 0.63 11.50
N THR A 220 14.65 1.24 11.12
CA THR A 220 14.09 2.37 11.84
C THR A 220 12.98 1.89 12.76
N LYS A 221 13.06 2.20 14.05
CA LYS A 221 12.02 1.84 15.01
C LYS A 221 10.72 2.58 14.71
N MET A 222 9.59 1.89 14.87
CA MET A 222 8.29 2.54 14.82
C MET A 222 8.12 3.48 16.02
N THR A 223 7.33 4.52 15.82
CA THR A 223 7.04 5.53 16.84
C THR A 223 5.54 5.78 16.88
N ALA A 224 4.95 5.80 18.07
CA ALA A 224 3.52 6.08 18.26
C ALA A 224 3.21 7.59 18.13
N CYS A 225 3.53 8.18 16.98
CA CYS A 225 3.24 9.57 16.63
C CYS A 225 2.85 9.67 15.14
N ILE A 226 2.16 10.75 14.77
CA ILE A 226 1.80 11.04 13.37
C ILE A 226 2.93 11.84 12.73
N PHE A 227 3.32 11.45 11.53
CA PHE A 227 4.32 12.18 10.76
C PHE A 227 3.71 13.43 10.16
N PRO A 228 4.31 14.62 10.36
CA PRO A 228 3.81 15.84 9.76
C PRO A 228 3.82 15.72 8.23
N LEU A 229 2.68 15.99 7.61
CA LEU A 229 2.58 16.15 6.17
C LEU A 229 3.24 17.47 5.75
N PRO A 230 3.79 17.57 4.51
CA PRO A 230 4.31 18.83 4.01
C PRO A 230 3.28 19.96 4.14
N GLU A 231 3.74 21.12 4.63
CA GLU A 231 2.88 22.30 4.81
C GLU A 231 2.31 22.78 3.48
N VAL A 232 1.06 23.23 3.54
CA VAL A 232 0.29 23.78 2.42
C VAL A 232 -0.35 25.09 2.87
N LYS A 233 -0.67 25.95 1.91
CA LYS A 233 -1.25 27.28 2.23
C LYS A 233 -2.76 27.24 2.29
N ASP A 234 -3.38 26.44 1.43
CA ASP A 234 -4.82 26.38 1.27
C ASP A 234 -5.42 25.09 1.82
N ILE A 235 -6.64 25.18 2.34
CA ILE A 235 -7.35 24.07 3.00
C ILE A 235 -7.68 22.90 2.05
N ASP A 236 -7.77 23.18 0.76
CA ASP A 236 -8.07 22.21 -0.29
C ASP A 236 -6.81 21.72 -1.03
N GLU A 237 -5.62 22.22 -0.64
CA GLU A 237 -4.35 21.82 -1.24
C GLU A 237 -3.89 20.46 -0.67
N ILE A 238 -3.41 19.58 -1.55
CA ILE A 238 -2.91 18.25 -1.17
C ILE A 238 -1.45 18.35 -0.74
N SER A 239 -1.17 17.97 0.50
CA SER A 239 0.18 17.99 1.06
C SER A 239 1.16 17.13 0.26
N GLY A 240 2.26 17.74 -0.17
CA GLY A 240 3.28 17.04 -0.96
C GLY A 240 2.95 16.89 -2.45
N GLY A 241 1.92 17.58 -2.94
CA GLY A 241 1.62 17.72 -4.36
C GLY A 241 0.65 16.69 -4.92
N ILE A 242 -0.01 17.07 -6.02
CA ILE A 242 -1.03 16.26 -6.68
C ILE A 242 -0.36 15.29 -7.66
N LEU A 243 -0.62 13.99 -7.49
CA LEU A 243 -0.24 12.98 -8.47
C LEU A 243 -1.27 12.91 -9.59
N LYS A 244 -0.81 12.71 -10.83
CA LYS A 244 -1.71 12.39 -11.95
C LYS A 244 -2.34 11.02 -11.72
N ARG A 245 -3.53 10.81 -12.28
CA ARG A 245 -4.19 9.49 -12.28
C ARG A 245 -3.44 8.51 -13.17
N TRP A 246 -3.55 7.22 -12.87
CA TRP A 246 -3.06 6.16 -13.76
C TRP A 246 -3.83 6.21 -15.09
N PRO A 247 -3.18 5.98 -16.25
CA PRO A 247 -1.76 5.65 -16.47
C PRO A 247 -0.84 6.86 -16.64
N MET A 248 -1.37 8.09 -16.67
CA MET A 248 -0.55 9.31 -16.85
C MET A 248 0.53 9.47 -15.78
N ARG A 249 0.24 9.00 -14.56
CA ARG A 249 1.15 8.96 -13.41
C ARG A 249 2.54 8.37 -13.73
N LEU A 250 2.59 7.35 -14.60
CA LEU A 250 3.82 6.60 -14.89
C LEU A 250 4.98 7.46 -15.43
N ASN A 251 4.62 8.46 -16.24
CA ASN A 251 5.56 9.32 -16.96
C ASN A 251 5.50 10.78 -16.49
N ALA A 252 4.56 11.13 -15.62
CA ALA A 252 4.52 12.45 -15.00
C ALA A 252 5.73 12.64 -14.08
N SER A 253 6.25 13.87 -13.97
CA SER A 253 7.30 14.18 -13.01
C SER A 253 6.75 14.09 -11.58
N PRO A 254 7.34 13.25 -10.71
CA PRO A 254 6.92 13.13 -9.32
C PRO A 254 7.10 14.44 -8.53
N PRO A 255 6.13 14.87 -7.69
CA PRO A 255 6.23 16.08 -6.87
C PRO A 255 7.39 16.11 -5.88
N ARG A 256 7.93 14.95 -5.46
CA ARG A 256 9.14 14.89 -4.62
C ARG A 256 10.41 15.37 -5.33
N LEU A 257 10.44 15.37 -6.66
CA LEU A 257 11.57 15.91 -7.43
C LEU A 257 11.47 17.44 -7.48
N ARG A 258 12.36 18.13 -6.76
CA ARG A 258 12.31 19.60 -6.59
C ARG A 258 13.32 20.38 -7.42
N ASN A 259 14.42 19.75 -7.83
CA ASN A 259 15.48 20.43 -8.57
C ASN A 259 15.51 19.97 -10.04
N GLU A 260 15.99 20.85 -10.93
CA GLU A 260 16.01 20.58 -12.37
C GLU A 260 16.93 19.42 -12.75
N ASN A 261 18.02 19.22 -11.99
CA ASN A 261 18.99 18.16 -12.23
C ASN A 261 18.40 16.76 -12.01
N ASP A 262 17.62 16.57 -10.94
CA ASP A 262 16.95 15.31 -10.62
C ASP A 262 15.85 15.03 -11.64
N ILE A 263 15.10 16.06 -12.06
CA ILE A 263 14.10 15.95 -13.12
C ILE A 263 14.76 15.55 -14.45
N SER A 264 15.92 16.14 -14.78
CA SER A 264 16.68 15.75 -15.97
C SER A 264 17.15 14.30 -15.88
N SER A 265 17.70 13.90 -14.74
CA SER A 265 18.18 12.53 -14.48
C SER A 265 17.04 11.51 -14.55
N TYR A 266 15.87 11.82 -13.99
CA TYR A 266 14.65 11.02 -14.08
C TYR A 266 14.20 10.80 -15.53
N ASN A 267 14.23 11.87 -16.33
CA ASN A 267 13.84 11.81 -17.74
C ASN A 267 14.85 11.01 -18.57
N GLU A 268 16.14 11.15 -18.30
CA GLU A 268 17.21 10.39 -18.94
C GLU A 268 17.14 8.89 -18.60
N ASP A 269 16.92 8.54 -17.33
CA ASP A 269 16.71 7.17 -16.87
C ASP A 269 15.53 6.51 -17.60
N SER A 270 14.39 7.20 -17.67
CA SER A 270 13.19 6.70 -18.36
C SER A 270 13.42 6.50 -19.87
N ARG A 271 14.13 7.42 -20.54
CA ARG A 271 14.46 7.28 -21.98
C ARG A 271 15.43 6.12 -22.23
N THR A 272 16.45 6.02 -21.40
CA THR A 272 17.49 4.97 -21.49
C THR A 272 16.87 3.59 -21.34
N TRP A 273 16.06 3.39 -20.30
CA TRP A 273 15.41 2.10 -20.06
C TRP A 273 14.37 1.75 -21.11
N LYS A 274 13.62 2.72 -21.63
CA LYS A 274 12.70 2.48 -22.76
C LYS A 274 13.43 1.92 -23.98
N MET A 275 14.61 2.45 -24.30
CA MET A 275 15.45 1.96 -25.40
C MET A 275 16.02 0.57 -25.10
N ARG A 276 16.56 0.35 -23.90
CA ARG A 276 17.14 -0.94 -23.50
C ARG A 276 16.11 -2.07 -23.50
N VAL A 277 14.93 -1.83 -22.91
CA VAL A 277 13.85 -2.82 -22.87
C VAL A 277 13.34 -3.15 -24.28
N SER A 278 13.28 -2.18 -25.19
CA SER A 278 12.94 -2.48 -26.60
C SER A 278 13.95 -3.41 -27.26
N TYR A 279 15.23 -3.28 -26.93
CA TYR A 279 16.27 -4.16 -27.44
C TYR A 279 16.19 -5.56 -26.81
N TYR A 280 15.97 -5.65 -25.50
CA TYR A 280 15.79 -6.93 -24.82
C TYR A 280 14.58 -7.71 -25.32
N GLU A 281 13.47 -7.03 -25.64
CA GLU A 281 12.30 -7.71 -26.19
C GLU A 281 12.58 -8.39 -27.53
N VAL A 282 13.35 -7.74 -28.41
CA VAL A 282 13.75 -8.32 -29.70
C VAL A 282 14.60 -9.58 -29.50
N MET A 283 15.49 -9.56 -28.50
CA MET A 283 16.44 -10.63 -28.22
C MET A 283 15.80 -11.82 -27.49
N LEU A 284 15.01 -11.55 -26.45
CA LEU A 284 14.46 -12.57 -25.57
C LEU A 284 13.11 -13.11 -26.07
N LYS A 285 12.32 -12.28 -26.77
CA LYS A 285 10.95 -12.57 -27.24
C LYS A 285 9.99 -13.12 -26.17
N SER A 286 10.41 -13.10 -24.91
CA SER A 286 9.80 -13.86 -23.83
C SER A 286 8.89 -12.99 -22.97
N PHE A 287 9.06 -11.66 -22.97
CA PHE A 287 8.20 -10.79 -22.15
C PHE A 287 6.79 -10.72 -22.72
N SER A 288 6.63 -10.69 -24.05
CA SER A 288 5.30 -10.79 -24.68
C SER A 288 4.65 -12.18 -24.57
N SER A 289 5.44 -13.23 -24.33
CA SER A 289 4.93 -14.61 -24.21
C SER A 289 4.31 -14.94 -22.84
N GLY A 290 4.50 -14.07 -21.84
CA GLY A 290 4.06 -14.33 -20.46
C GLY A 290 4.89 -15.37 -19.70
N ARG A 291 6.05 -15.79 -20.25
CA ARG A 291 6.98 -16.75 -19.61
C ARG A 291 7.55 -16.22 -18.29
N TYR A 292 7.81 -14.92 -18.21
CA TYR A 292 8.25 -14.25 -16.99
C TYR A 292 7.06 -13.47 -16.43
N ARG A 293 6.86 -13.54 -15.12
CA ARG A 293 5.80 -12.79 -14.41
C ARG A 293 6.37 -11.90 -13.31
N ASN A 294 7.41 -12.38 -12.64
CA ASN A 294 8.10 -11.69 -11.56
C ASN A 294 9.50 -11.31 -12.05
N VAL A 295 9.84 -10.03 -11.98
CA VAL A 295 11.19 -9.54 -12.29
C VAL A 295 11.66 -8.68 -11.11
N MET A 296 12.93 -8.76 -10.77
CA MET A 296 13.54 -7.90 -9.76
C MET A 296 14.56 -6.99 -10.44
N ASP A 297 14.39 -5.68 -10.28
CA ASP A 297 15.41 -4.70 -10.61
C ASP A 297 16.20 -4.40 -9.34
N MET A 298 17.40 -4.96 -9.25
CA MET A 298 18.25 -4.90 -8.05
C MET A 298 18.85 -3.51 -7.79
N ASN A 299 18.76 -2.58 -8.75
CA ASN A 299 19.21 -1.19 -8.61
C ASN A 299 18.33 -0.28 -9.45
N ALA A 300 17.13 -0.03 -8.95
CA ALA A 300 16.05 0.54 -9.75
C ALA A 300 16.26 1.99 -10.18
N GLY A 301 17.22 2.72 -9.60
CA GLY A 301 17.41 4.14 -9.90
C GLY A 301 16.11 4.93 -9.65
N PHE A 302 15.46 5.40 -10.71
CA PHE A 302 14.15 6.07 -10.64
C PHE A 302 12.96 5.18 -11.05
N GLY A 303 13.18 3.88 -11.24
CA GLY A 303 12.19 2.89 -11.68
C GLY A 303 11.97 2.89 -13.20
N GLY A 304 12.90 3.43 -14.00
CA GLY A 304 12.77 3.51 -15.45
C GLY A 304 12.62 2.15 -16.13
N PHE A 305 13.31 1.12 -15.63
CA PHE A 305 13.16 -0.25 -16.13
C PHE A 305 11.73 -0.76 -15.92
N ALA A 306 11.23 -0.71 -14.69
CA ALA A 306 9.85 -1.10 -14.38
C ALA A 306 8.84 -0.33 -15.23
N ALA A 307 9.02 0.98 -15.38
CA ALA A 307 8.15 1.81 -16.21
C ALA A 307 8.14 1.39 -17.68
N ALA A 308 9.29 0.98 -18.24
CA ALA A 308 9.38 0.45 -19.59
C ALA A 308 8.76 -0.96 -19.73
N MET A 309 8.69 -1.72 -18.63
CA MET A 309 8.12 -3.07 -18.59
C MET A 309 6.59 -3.11 -18.41
N VAL A 310 5.95 -2.02 -17.95
CA VAL A 310 4.50 -1.94 -17.66
C VAL A 310 3.61 -2.43 -18.81
N LYS A 311 4.05 -2.29 -20.07
CA LYS A 311 3.29 -2.73 -21.24
C LYS A 311 3.24 -4.26 -21.43
N TYR A 312 4.04 -5.00 -20.67
CA TYR A 312 4.04 -6.46 -20.68
C TYR A 312 3.32 -6.99 -19.44
N THR A 313 2.90 -8.24 -19.48
CA THR A 313 2.19 -8.89 -18.37
C THR A 313 3.15 -9.37 -17.27
N VAL A 314 3.99 -8.46 -16.79
CA VAL A 314 5.02 -8.69 -15.77
C VAL A 314 4.94 -7.58 -14.73
N TRP A 315 5.26 -7.90 -13.48
CA TRP A 315 5.53 -6.87 -12.48
C TRP A 315 7.00 -6.86 -12.11
N VAL A 316 7.46 -5.71 -11.64
CA VAL A 316 8.87 -5.49 -11.28
C VAL A 316 8.95 -5.08 -9.82
N MET A 317 9.69 -5.86 -9.02
CA MET A 317 10.15 -5.42 -7.71
C MET A 317 11.31 -4.45 -7.92
N ASN A 318 11.06 -3.17 -7.67
CA ASN A 318 12.11 -2.15 -7.73
C ASN A 318 12.89 -2.13 -6.42
N VAL A 319 14.16 -2.50 -6.44
CA VAL A 319 15.02 -2.48 -5.25
C VAL A 319 15.88 -1.23 -5.28
N VAL A 320 15.84 -0.47 -4.18
CA VAL A 320 16.77 0.63 -3.92
C VAL A 320 17.74 0.17 -2.84
N PRO A 321 19.04 -0.01 -3.15
CA PRO A 321 20.04 -0.40 -2.16
C PRO A 321 20.07 0.59 -0.98
N PHE A 322 20.25 0.09 0.24
CA PHE A 322 20.29 0.92 1.45
C PHE A 322 21.41 1.96 1.44
N ASP A 323 22.51 1.67 0.75
CA ASP A 323 23.71 2.50 0.59
C ASP A 323 23.68 3.34 -0.69
N ALA A 324 22.54 3.36 -1.40
CA ALA A 324 22.38 4.19 -2.58
C ALA A 324 22.58 5.67 -2.25
N LYS A 325 23.34 6.37 -3.10
CA LYS A 325 23.63 7.82 -2.95
C LYS A 325 22.37 8.68 -2.91
N SER A 326 21.32 8.23 -3.56
CA SER A 326 20.04 8.92 -3.65
C SER A 326 18.92 7.95 -3.30
N ASN A 327 18.13 8.32 -2.30
CA ASN A 327 16.97 7.56 -1.90
C ASN A 327 15.78 7.87 -2.82
N ASN A 328 15.64 7.08 -3.88
CA ASN A 328 14.64 7.29 -4.92
C ASN A 328 13.38 6.42 -4.78
N LEU A 329 13.26 5.60 -3.72
CA LEU A 329 12.12 4.69 -3.60
C LEU A 329 10.79 5.44 -3.50
N GLY A 330 10.76 6.58 -2.81
CA GLY A 330 9.57 7.44 -2.77
C GLY A 330 9.16 7.97 -4.15
N VAL A 331 10.14 8.23 -5.03
CA VAL A 331 9.91 8.66 -6.42
C VAL A 331 9.28 7.52 -7.22
N ILE A 332 9.77 6.29 -7.07
CA ILE A 332 9.22 5.09 -7.71
C ILE A 332 7.75 4.90 -7.35
N TYR A 333 7.42 5.03 -6.06
CA TYR A 333 6.04 4.96 -5.59
C TYR A 333 5.16 6.09 -6.15
N GLU A 334 5.67 7.32 -6.26
CA GLU A 334 4.93 8.43 -6.89
C GLU A 334 4.65 8.23 -8.37
N ARG A 335 5.43 7.41 -9.10
CA ARG A 335 5.11 6.97 -10.47
C ARG A 335 3.97 5.93 -10.53
N GLY A 336 3.55 5.38 -9.40
CA GLY A 336 2.57 4.28 -9.35
C GLY A 336 3.19 2.90 -9.55
N LEU A 337 4.47 2.75 -9.20
CA LEU A 337 5.20 1.49 -9.16
C LEU A 337 5.43 1.05 -7.70
N ILE A 338 5.88 -0.18 -7.49
CA ILE A 338 6.17 -0.74 -6.17
C ILE A 338 7.64 -1.12 -6.03
N GLY A 339 8.12 -1.18 -4.80
CA GLY A 339 9.52 -1.52 -4.52
C GLY A 339 9.83 -1.62 -3.03
N THR A 340 11.08 -1.93 -2.73
CA THR A 340 11.59 -2.05 -1.36
C THR A 340 13.01 -1.51 -1.25
N TYR A 341 13.40 -1.10 -0.05
CA TYR A 341 14.81 -1.05 0.30
C TYR A 341 15.35 -2.47 0.50
N MET A 342 16.64 -2.65 0.23
CA MET A 342 17.34 -3.89 0.53
C MET A 342 18.77 -3.60 0.99
N ASP A 343 19.18 -4.26 2.06
CA ASP A 343 20.58 -4.41 2.44
C ASP A 343 21.07 -5.78 1.97
N TRP A 344 21.94 -5.80 0.96
CA TRP A 344 22.46 -7.05 0.39
C TRP A 344 23.47 -7.75 1.31
N LEU A 345 24.05 -7.05 2.28
CA LEU A 345 24.99 -7.62 3.24
C LEU A 345 24.27 -8.20 4.46
N PHE A 346 23.13 -7.61 4.84
CA PHE A 346 22.29 -8.04 5.94
C PHE A 346 20.83 -8.20 5.49
N PRO A 347 20.53 -9.27 4.72
CA PRO A 347 19.23 -9.49 4.07
C PRO A 347 18.07 -9.74 5.04
#